data_AF-A0A7S2C3L3-F1
#
_entry.id   AF-A0A7S2C3L3-F1
#
_cell.length_a   1.000
_cell.length_b   1.000
_cell.length_c   1.000
_cell.angle_alpha   90.00
_cell.angle_beta   90.00
_cell.angle_gamma   90.00
#
_symmetry.space_group_name_H-M   'P 1'
#
loop_
_entity.id
_entity.type
_entity.pdbx_description
1 polymer ?
#
loop_
_entity_poly.entity_id
_entity_poly.type
_entity_poly.pdbx_seq_one_letter_code
_entity_poly.pdbx_strand_id
1 'polypeptide(L)'
;KADAYDVKREAAMLSAANFSSHPSRLLVGQFSSINSAAYAHGAAYGDEDQYARAIAAKAIFLDELLATISAPDQPPTTLLITSDHGHLDRGGSGGGSAEERHVPLLAVRLGSMI
;
A
#
# COMPACT_ATOMS: atom_id res chain seq x y z
N LYS A 1 -12.01 -5.99 10.80
CA LYS A 1 -11.87 -4.61 11.35
C LYS A 1 -10.84 -3.80 10.56
N ALA A 2 -9.63 -4.34 10.32
CA ALA A 2 -8.61 -3.68 9.52
C ALA A 2 -9.11 -3.27 8.11
N ASP A 3 -9.79 -4.17 7.41
CA ASP A 3 -10.33 -3.89 6.07
C ASP A 3 -11.28 -2.68 6.05
N ALA A 4 -12.14 -2.56 7.06
CA ALA A 4 -13.07 -1.44 7.16
C ALA A 4 -12.36 -0.08 7.42
N TYR A 5 -11.20 -0.09 8.08
CA TYR A 5 -10.38 1.11 8.21
C TYR A 5 -9.64 1.42 6.92
N ASP A 6 -9.13 0.40 6.24
CA ASP A 6 -8.45 0.57 4.96
C ASP A 6 -9.40 1.15 3.91
N VAL A 7 -10.61 0.62 3.75
CA VAL A 7 -11.61 1.15 2.80
C VAL A 7 -11.89 2.65 3.02
N LYS A 8 -11.97 3.09 4.29
CA LYS A 8 -12.16 4.52 4.60
C LYS A 8 -10.94 5.36 4.23
N ARG A 9 -9.74 4.86 4.48
CA ARG A 9 -8.48 5.53 4.13
C ARG A 9 -8.30 5.59 2.61
N GLU A 10 -8.61 4.51 1.91
CA GLU A 10 -8.58 4.39 0.45
C GLU A 10 -9.50 5.42 -0.20
N ALA A 11 -10.76 5.50 0.25
CA ALA A 11 -11.70 6.51 -0.23
C ALA A 11 -11.21 7.95 0.04
N ALA A 12 -10.64 8.21 1.23
CA ALA A 12 -10.07 9.50 1.55
C ALA A 12 -8.86 9.86 0.68
N MET A 13 -8.00 8.87 0.38
CA MET A 13 -6.85 9.04 -0.51
C MET A 13 -7.27 9.35 -1.94
N LEU A 14 -8.24 8.62 -2.50
CA LEU A 14 -8.76 8.88 -3.84
C LEU A 14 -9.42 10.27 -3.92
N SER A 15 -10.17 10.67 -2.90
CA SER A 15 -10.75 12.01 -2.81
C SER A 15 -9.66 13.09 -2.79
N ALA A 16 -8.61 12.89 -1.99
CA ALA A 16 -7.50 13.84 -1.87
C ALA A 16 -6.60 13.89 -3.12
N ALA A 17 -6.47 12.79 -3.85
CA ALA A 17 -5.75 12.71 -5.12
C ALA A 17 -6.51 13.41 -6.26
N ASN A 18 -7.85 13.37 -6.24
CA ASN A 18 -8.69 14.03 -7.24
C ASN A 18 -8.92 15.53 -6.98
N PHE A 19 -8.47 16.08 -5.85
CA PHE A 19 -8.82 17.45 -5.45
C PHE A 19 -7.97 18.51 -6.18
N SER A 20 -8.49 18.98 -7.31
CA SER A 20 -7.78 19.87 -8.26
C SER A 20 -7.56 21.31 -7.78
N SER A 21 -8.34 21.80 -6.81
CA SER A 21 -8.23 23.20 -6.37
C SER A 21 -6.99 23.48 -5.51
N HIS A 22 -6.43 22.45 -4.88
CA HIS A 22 -5.23 22.51 -4.06
C HIS A 22 -4.50 21.16 -4.16
N PRO A 23 -3.62 20.96 -5.16
CA PRO A 23 -2.94 19.68 -5.31
C PRO A 23 -2.22 19.34 -4.00
N SER A 24 -2.61 18.21 -3.41
CA SER A 24 -2.01 17.71 -2.18
C SER A 24 -0.50 17.58 -2.37
N ARG A 25 0.29 18.27 -1.54
CA ARG A 25 1.77 18.24 -1.65
C ARG A 25 2.37 16.93 -1.13
N LEU A 26 1.65 16.23 -0.24
CA LEU A 26 2.02 14.94 0.31
C LEU A 26 0.75 14.19 0.70
N LEU A 27 0.58 12.99 0.19
CA LEU A 27 -0.45 12.04 0.61
C LEU A 27 0.25 10.85 1.28
N VAL A 28 -0.21 10.48 2.47
CA VAL A 28 0.31 9.33 3.22
C VAL A 28 -0.83 8.35 3.46
N GLY A 29 -0.68 7.15 2.90
CA GLY A 29 -1.59 6.02 3.10
C GLY A 29 -0.95 4.95 3.96
N GLN A 30 -1.75 4.32 4.82
CA GLN A 30 -1.34 3.15 5.59
C GLN A 30 -2.40 2.06 5.44
N PHE A 31 -1.98 0.86 5.02
CA PHE A 31 -2.85 -0.29 4.80
C PHE A 31 -2.63 -1.33 5.91
N SER A 32 -3.62 -1.52 6.78
CA SER A 32 -3.51 -2.35 7.97
C SER A 32 -3.95 -3.81 7.75
N SER A 33 -4.70 -4.09 6.69
CA SER A 33 -5.22 -5.44 6.39
C SER A 33 -4.11 -6.44 6.06
N ILE A 34 -3.09 -6.05 5.31
CA ILE A 34 -1.92 -6.89 5.01
C ILE A 34 -1.21 -7.30 6.31
N ASN A 35 -0.92 -6.34 7.19
CA ASN A 35 -0.34 -6.61 8.51
C ASN A 35 -1.22 -7.55 9.34
N SER A 36 -2.53 -7.30 9.37
CA SER A 36 -3.45 -8.14 10.16
C SER A 36 -3.50 -9.57 9.65
N ALA A 37 -3.50 -9.77 8.33
CA ALA A 37 -3.50 -11.08 7.70
C ALA A 37 -2.19 -11.83 7.99
N ALA A 38 -1.04 -11.20 7.74
CA ALA A 38 0.26 -11.81 8.01
C ALA A 38 0.48 -12.10 9.49
N TYR A 39 0.07 -11.21 10.39
CA TYR A 39 0.20 -11.43 11.82
C TYR A 39 -0.56 -12.68 12.27
N ALA A 40 -1.79 -12.87 11.76
CA ALA A 40 -2.67 -13.96 12.16
C ALA A 40 -2.37 -15.30 11.48
N HIS A 41 -1.93 -15.26 10.21
CA HIS A 41 -1.85 -16.44 9.35
C HIS A 41 -0.45 -16.73 8.79
N GLY A 42 0.47 -15.77 8.91
CA GLY A 42 1.79 -15.85 8.31
C GLY A 42 1.89 -15.18 6.95
N ALA A 43 3.13 -14.94 6.52
CA ALA A 43 3.46 -14.30 5.25
C ALA A 43 3.69 -15.29 4.10
N ALA A 44 3.15 -16.51 4.21
CA ALA A 44 3.27 -17.50 3.16
C ALA A 44 2.52 -17.07 1.90
N TYR A 45 3.18 -17.16 0.74
CA TYR A 45 2.57 -16.86 -0.56
C TYR A 45 1.97 -18.13 -1.16
N GLY A 46 0.67 -18.34 -0.96
CA GLY A 46 -0.14 -19.34 -1.64
C GLY A 46 -1.48 -18.74 -2.07
N ASP A 47 -2.08 -19.27 -3.15
CA ASP A 47 -3.30 -18.69 -3.76
C ASP A 47 -4.53 -18.67 -2.82
N GLU A 48 -4.53 -19.54 -1.80
CA GLU A 48 -5.58 -19.58 -0.76
C GLU A 48 -5.23 -18.80 0.52
N ASP A 49 -4.04 -18.20 0.58
CA ASP A 49 -3.54 -17.53 1.77
C ASP A 49 -4.19 -16.14 1.96
N GLN A 50 -4.54 -15.83 3.22
CA GLN A 50 -5.16 -14.56 3.58
C GLN A 50 -4.21 -13.37 3.36
N TYR A 51 -2.91 -13.56 3.54
CA TYR A 51 -1.89 -12.56 3.26
C TYR A 51 -1.84 -12.23 1.78
N ALA A 52 -1.78 -13.25 0.92
CA ALA A 52 -1.79 -13.08 -0.53
C ALA A 52 -3.05 -12.35 -1.02
N ARG A 53 -4.23 -12.72 -0.49
CA ARG A 53 -5.50 -12.03 -0.79
C ARG A 53 -5.51 -10.58 -0.35
N ALA A 54 -4.99 -10.28 0.85
CA ALA A 54 -4.88 -8.91 1.34
C ALA A 54 -3.96 -8.08 0.45
N ILE A 55 -2.84 -8.64 -0.01
CA ILE A 55 -1.93 -7.98 -0.95
C ILE A 55 -2.63 -7.72 -2.29
N ALA A 56 -3.31 -8.72 -2.86
CA ALA A 56 -4.03 -8.57 -4.12
C ALA A 56 -5.09 -7.46 -4.04
N ALA A 57 -5.83 -7.39 -2.93
CA ALA A 57 -6.80 -6.32 -2.71
C ALA A 57 -6.14 -4.93 -2.68
N LYS A 58 -4.94 -4.78 -2.09
CA LYS A 58 -4.19 -3.51 -2.11
C LYS A 58 -3.55 -3.20 -3.44
N ALA A 59 -3.14 -4.20 -4.21
CA ALA A 59 -2.67 -4.00 -5.57
C ALA A 59 -3.78 -3.37 -6.44
N ILE A 60 -5.01 -3.90 -6.35
CA ILE A 60 -6.17 -3.33 -7.08
C ILE A 60 -6.41 -1.87 -6.69
N PHE A 61 -6.41 -1.55 -5.40
CA PHE A 61 -6.54 -0.16 -4.96
C PHE A 61 -5.40 0.74 -5.47
N LEU A 62 -4.16 0.24 -5.43
CA LEU A 62 -3.00 0.99 -5.93
C LEU A 62 -3.11 1.26 -7.43
N ASP A 63 -3.66 0.33 -8.23
CA ASP A 63 -3.93 0.58 -9.65
C ASP A 63 -4.92 1.73 -9.86
N GLU A 64 -6.00 1.80 -9.08
CA GLU A 64 -6.98 2.90 -9.12
C GLU A 64 -6.36 4.24 -8.71
N LEU A 65 -5.55 4.23 -7.65
CA LEU A 65 -4.84 5.42 -7.18
C LEU A 65 -3.82 5.89 -8.22
N LEU A 66 -3.05 4.98 -8.80
CA LEU A 66 -2.08 5.25 -9.86
C LEU A 66 -2.75 5.91 -11.06
N ALA A 67 -3.86 5.33 -11.54
CA ALA A 67 -4.62 5.89 -12.66
C ALA A 67 -5.09 7.34 -12.38
N THR A 68 -5.44 7.63 -11.13
CA THR A 68 -5.82 8.99 -10.70
C THR A 68 -4.63 9.95 -10.72
N ILE A 69 -3.51 9.61 -10.08
CA ILE A 69 -2.37 10.52 -9.92
C ILE A 69 -1.47 10.62 -11.17
N SER A 70 -1.63 9.71 -12.13
CA SER A 70 -0.92 9.73 -13.40
C SER A 70 -1.75 10.29 -14.56
N ALA A 71 -2.93 10.85 -14.29
CA ALA A 71 -3.77 11.42 -15.34
C ALA A 71 -3.06 12.61 -16.04
N PRO A 72 -3.34 12.87 -17.34
CA PRO A 72 -2.58 13.85 -18.14
C PRO A 72 -2.57 15.28 -17.60
N ASP A 73 -3.58 15.67 -16.83
CA ASP A 73 -3.75 16.98 -16.21
C ASP A 73 -3.17 17.08 -14.80
N GLN A 74 -2.60 15.98 -14.27
CA GLN A 74 -2.00 15.94 -12.94
C GLN A 74 -0.53 16.34 -12.95
N PRO A 75 -0.03 16.98 -11.87
CA PRO A 75 1.39 17.30 -11.75
C PRO A 75 2.23 16.03 -11.60
N PRO A 76 3.52 16.05 -12.00
CA PRO A 76 4.44 14.96 -11.75
C PRO A 76 4.47 14.59 -10.26
N THR A 77 4.24 13.32 -9.97
CA THR A 77 4.09 12.82 -8.59
C THR A 77 5.17 11.79 -8.28
N THR A 78 5.82 11.94 -7.13
CA THR A 78 6.75 10.91 -6.62
C THR A 78 5.96 9.98 -5.71
N LEU A 79 5.92 8.70 -6.07
CA LEU A 79 5.29 7.65 -5.29
C LEU A 79 6.37 6.84 -4.57
N LEU A 80 6.20 6.69 -3.26
CA LEU A 80 6.98 5.78 -2.42
C LEU A 80 6.04 4.77 -1.80
N ILE A 81 6.31 3.48 -1.99
CA ILE A 81 5.62 2.37 -1.34
C ILE A 81 6.65 1.56 -0.58
N THR A 82 6.42 1.40 0.72
CA THR A 82 7.26 0.62 1.62
C THR A 82 6.43 -0.02 2.71
N SER A 83 7.00 -0.98 3.42
CA SER A 83 6.50 -1.46 4.71
C SER A 83 7.35 -0.89 5.84
N ASP A 84 6.77 -0.76 7.04
CA ASP A 84 7.48 -0.42 8.27
C ASP A 84 8.17 -1.64 8.91
N HIS A 85 7.63 -2.84 8.67
CA HIS A 85 8.24 -4.12 9.05
C HIS A 85 7.84 -5.27 8.11
N GLY A 86 8.58 -6.38 8.21
CA GLY A 86 8.24 -7.66 7.58
C GLY A 86 7.42 -8.57 8.51
N HIS A 87 7.20 -9.80 8.07
CA HIS A 87 6.47 -10.82 8.82
C HIS A 87 7.11 -12.21 8.63
N LEU A 88 6.85 -13.10 9.58
CA LEU A 88 7.28 -14.49 9.50
C LEU A 88 6.27 -15.34 8.71
N ASP A 89 6.74 -16.39 8.05
CA ASP A 89 5.90 -17.33 7.29
C ASP A 89 4.82 -18.02 8.13
N ARG A 90 5.04 -18.14 9.44
CA ARG A 90 4.12 -18.79 10.39
C ARG A 90 3.22 -17.81 11.16
N GLY A 91 3.37 -16.51 10.93
CA GLY A 91 2.66 -15.46 11.65
C GLY A 91 3.48 -14.78 12.75
N GLY A 92 2.95 -13.66 13.23
CA GLY A 92 3.62 -12.73 14.14
C GLY A 92 4.48 -11.66 13.45
N SER A 93 4.91 -10.68 14.24
CA SER A 93 5.87 -9.64 13.90
C SER A 93 6.48 -9.04 15.18
N GLY A 94 7.48 -8.17 15.05
CA GLY A 94 8.07 -7.41 16.16
C GLY A 94 9.34 -8.01 16.76
N GLY A 95 9.85 -9.11 16.21
CA GLY A 95 11.18 -9.62 16.46
C GLY A 95 12.28 -8.89 15.67
N GLY A 96 13.52 -9.37 15.81
CA GLY A 96 14.71 -8.80 15.17
C GLY A 96 15.28 -9.66 14.05
N SER A 97 14.49 -10.60 13.51
CA SER A 97 14.94 -11.49 12.43
C SER A 97 15.26 -10.72 11.14
N ALA A 98 15.83 -11.39 10.14
CA ALA A 98 16.08 -10.76 8.85
C ALA A 98 14.76 -10.57 8.10
N GLU A 99 13.90 -11.57 8.16
CA GLU A 99 12.56 -11.62 7.59
C GLU A 99 11.69 -10.45 8.07
N GLU A 100 11.73 -10.12 9.36
CA GLU A 100 10.97 -9.01 9.94
C GLU A 100 11.55 -7.62 9.62
N ARG A 101 12.80 -7.56 9.11
CA ARG A 101 13.50 -6.31 8.77
C ARG A 101 13.65 -6.08 7.27
N HIS A 102 13.49 -7.12 6.45
CA HIS A 102 13.52 -7.02 5.00
C HIS A 102 12.16 -6.58 4.49
N VAL A 103 12.10 -5.33 4.00
CA VAL A 103 10.87 -4.71 3.51
C VAL A 103 11.06 -4.25 2.06
N PRO A 104 10.00 -4.27 1.23
CA PRO A 104 10.07 -3.73 -0.11
C PRO A 104 10.19 -2.19 -0.06
N LEU A 105 10.88 -1.62 -1.04
CA LEU A 105 10.83 -0.20 -1.36
C LEU A 105 10.63 -0.04 -2.86
N LEU A 106 9.49 0.52 -3.25
CA LEU A 106 9.24 1.01 -4.61
C LEU A 106 9.25 2.53 -4.58
N ALA A 107 10.11 3.14 -5.39
CA ALA A 107 10.18 4.58 -5.56
C ALA A 107 10.11 4.91 -7.05
N VAL A 108 9.09 5.66 -7.46
CA VAL A 108 8.84 6.00 -8.87
C VAL A 108 8.41 7.45 -8.99
N ARG A 109 8.85 8.13 -10.05
CA ARG A 109 8.35 9.44 -10.45
C ARG A 109 7.42 9.29 -11.65
N LEU A 110 6.13 9.53 -11.41
CA LEU A 110 5.10 9.49 -12.43
C LEU A 110 5.05 10.82 -13.18
N GLY A 111 4.71 10.78 -14.47
CA GLY A 111 4.60 11.97 -15.32
C GLY A 111 5.93 12.65 -15.66
N SER A 112 7.08 12.04 -15.37
CA SER A 112 8.35 12.48 -15.97
C SER A 112 8.57 11.76 -17.30
N MET A 113 8.70 12.52 -18.38
CA MET A 113 9.37 12.00 -19.58
C MET A 113 10.86 11.92 -19.25
N ILE A 114 11.44 10.72 -19.38
CA ILE A 114 12.90 10.55 -19.44
C ILE A 114 13.36 10.97 -20.83
#